data_AF-A0A956VZV2-F1
#
_entry.id   AF-A0A956VZV2-F1
#
_cell.length_a   1.000
_cell.length_b   1.000
_cell.length_c   1.000
_cell.angle_alpha   90.00
_cell.angle_beta   90.00
_cell.angle_gamma   90.00
#
_symmetry.space_group_name_H-M   'P 1'
#
loop_
_entity.id
_entity.type
_entity.pdbx_description
1 polymer ?
#
loop_
_entity_poly.entity_id
_entity_poly.type
_entity_poly.pdbx_seq_one_letter_code
_entity_poly.pdbx_strand_id
1 'polypeptide(L)' 'KALRRVAKQIRQEFDAGARPTVDYGPLLERSYAATAGLGWLGKSTMLLVPGLGPWVLLGAIATTVDLP' A
#
# COMPACT_ATOMS: atom_id res chain seq x y z
N LYS A 1 3.00 -5.79 11.86
CA LYS A 1 1.78 -6.18 12.64
C LYS A 1 0.52 -5.41 12.19
N ALA A 2 0.59 -4.10 11.93
CA ALA A 2 -0.57 -3.29 11.54
C ALA A 2 -1.32 -3.78 10.29
N LEU A 3 -0.63 -4.03 9.17
CA LEU A 3 -1.26 -4.49 7.91
C LEU A 3 -2.01 -5.82 8.05
N ARG A 4 -1.53 -6.74 8.89
CA ARG A 4 -2.21 -8.03 9.13
C ARG A 4 -3.55 -7.84 9.83
N ARG A 5 -3.65 -6.85 10.73
CA ARG A 5 -4.91 -6.50 11.41
C ARG A 5 -5.93 -5.97 10.40
N VAL A 6 -5.53 -5.01 9.56
CA VAL A 6 -6.40 -4.44 8.53
C VAL A 6 -6.82 -5.50 7.51
N ALA A 7 -5.89 -6.33 7.02
CA ALA A 7 -6.22 -7.42 6.11
C ALA A 7 -7.21 -8.43 6.73
N LYS A 8 -7.11 -8.70 8.03
CA LYS A 8 -8.08 -9.56 8.73
C LYS A 8 -9.47 -8.90 8.76
N GLN A 9 -9.55 -7.61 9.05
CA GLN A 9 -10.82 -6.87 9.07
C GLN A 9 -11.47 -6.88 7.68
N ILE A 10 -10.72 -6.60 6.62
CA ILE A 10 -11.22 -6.63 5.23
C ILE A 10 -11.81 -8.01 4.90
N ARG A 11 -11.12 -9.10 5.23
CA ARG A 11 -11.63 -10.47 4.98
C ARG A 11 -12.92 -10.76 5.73
N GLN A 12 -13.08 -10.23 6.95
CA GLN A 12 -14.24 -10.51 7.80
C GLN A 12 -15.46 -9.66 7.42
N GLU A 13 -15.25 -8.41 7.03
CA GLU A 13 -16.33 -7.46 6.73
C GLU A 13 -16.86 -7.61 5.30
N PHE A 14 -16.02 -8.00 4.35
CA PHE A 14 -16.36 -8.02 2.92
C PHE A 14 -16.35 -9.43 2.29
N ASP A 15 -16.09 -10.48 3.07
CA ASP A 15 -15.91 -11.87 2.58
C ASP A 15 -15.00 -11.97 1.34
N ALA A 16 -13.90 -11.20 1.36
CA ALA A 16 -13.04 -10.99 0.21
C ALA A 16 -11.59 -11.43 0.48
N GLY A 17 -10.87 -11.74 -0.59
CA GLY A 17 -9.43 -11.95 -0.53
C GLY A 17 -8.71 -10.67 -0.10
N ALA A 18 -7.78 -10.78 0.85
CA ALA A 18 -6.87 -9.70 1.21
C ALA A 18 -5.47 -10.27 1.49
N ARG A 19 -4.43 -9.74 0.84
CA ARG A 19 -3.05 -10.19 0.99
C ARG A 19 -2.16 -9.00 1.34
N PRO A 20 -1.72 -8.87 2.61
CA PRO A 20 -0.79 -7.82 2.99
C PRO A 20 0.62 -8.12 2.48
N THR A 21 1.33 -7.09 2.02
CA THR A 21 2.74 -7.16 1.63
C THR A 21 3.49 -5.90 2.08
N VAL A 22 4.80 -6.06 2.27
CA VAL A 22 5.75 -5.00 2.65
C VAL A 22 7.10 -5.36 2.02
N ASP A 23 7.65 -4.46 1.20
CA ASP A 23 9.01 -4.53 0.62
C ASP A 23 9.30 -5.80 -0.20
N TYR A 24 8.27 -6.58 -0.56
CA TYR A 24 8.42 -7.85 -1.27
C TYR A 24 7.19 -8.20 -2.11
N GLY A 25 7.38 -9.10 -3.06
CA GLY A 25 6.33 -9.65 -3.91
C GLY A 25 6.22 -8.92 -5.25
N PRO A 26 5.17 -9.21 -6.03
CA PRO A 26 5.04 -8.71 -7.40
C PRO A 26 4.50 -7.27 -7.47
N LEU A 27 4.30 -6.59 -6.35
CA LEU A 27 3.72 -5.24 -6.33
C LEU A 27 4.79 -4.16 -6.39
N LEU A 28 4.62 -3.23 -7.33
CA LEU A 28 5.39 -1.99 -7.40
C LEU A 28 4.83 -0.97 -6.41
N GLU A 29 5.12 -1.17 -5.12
CA GLU A 29 4.52 -0.42 -4.00
C GLU A 29 4.63 1.10 -4.16
N ARG A 30 5.78 1.61 -4.64
CA ARG A 30 5.98 3.06 -4.86
C ARG A 30 5.05 3.64 -5.92
N SER A 31 4.85 2.92 -7.03
CA SER A 31 3.96 3.35 -8.10
C SER A 31 2.52 3.34 -7.63
N TYR A 32 2.09 2.30 -6.93
CA TYR A 32 0.74 2.23 -6.35
C TYR A 32 0.50 3.29 -5.28
N ALA A 33 1.50 3.58 -4.43
CA ALA A 33 1.41 4.63 -3.43
C ALA A 33 1.25 6.02 -4.06
N ALA A 34 1.92 6.29 -5.18
CA ALA A 34 1.74 7.53 -5.94
C ALA A 34 0.32 7.64 -6.52
N THR A 35 -0.18 6.57 -7.15
CA THR A 35 -1.56 6.52 -7.66
C THR A 35 -2.60 6.67 -6.54
N ALA A 36 -2.33 6.12 -5.36
CA ALA A 36 -3.17 6.25 -4.17
C ALA A 36 -3.07 7.64 -3.49
N GLY A 37 -2.31 8.57 -4.07
CA GLY A 37 -2.22 9.95 -3.58
C GLY A 37 -1.33 10.15 -2.34
N LEU A 38 -0.51 9.17 -1.97
CA LEU A 38 0.41 9.29 -0.81
C LEU A 38 1.59 10.23 -1.11
N GLY A 39 1.86 10.54 -2.37
CA GLY A 39 2.97 11.38 -2.79
C GLY A 39 3.22 11.28 -4.30
N TRP A 40 4.42 11.67 -4.74
CA TRP A 40 4.83 11.56 -6.14
C TRP A 40 6.21 10.92 -6.27
N LEU A 41 6.50 10.33 -7.44
CA LEU A 41 7.83 9.77 -7.70
C LEU A 41 8.82 10.90 -8.00
N GLY A 42 9.89 10.99 -7.22
CA GLY A 42 11.01 11.89 -7.50
C GLY A 42 11.92 11.35 -8.60
N LYS A 43 12.86 12.18 -9.06
CA LYS A 43 13.90 11.77 -10.03
C LYS A 43 14.76 10.60 -9.53
N SER A 44 14.85 10.43 -8.20
CA SER A 44 15.52 9.29 -7.55
C SER A 44 14.69 8.01 -7.56
N THR A 45 13.50 8.00 -8.18
CA THR A 45 12.51 6.90 -8.17
C THR A 45 11.91 6.58 -6.79
N MET A 46 12.25 7.34 -5.76
CA MET A 46 11.62 7.27 -4.46
C MET A 46 10.28 8.00 -4.44
N LEU A 47 9.35 7.51 -3.62
CA LEU A 47 8.12 8.23 -3.32
C LEU A 47 8.43 9.40 -2.38
N LEU A 48 8.08 10.61 -2.77
CA LEU A 48 8.18 11.81 -1.96
C LEU A 48 6.83 12.08 -1.30
N VAL A 49 6.75 11.85 0.01
CA VAL A 49 5.53 12.07 0.80
C VAL A 49 5.54 13.50 1.36
N PRO A 50 4.48 14.31 1.15
CA PRO A 50 4.39 15.66 1.71
C PRO A 50 4.66 15.68 3.22
N GLY A 51 5.60 16.52 3.67
CA GLY A 51 5.95 16.67 5.09
C GLY A 51 6.78 15.54 5.72
N LEU A 52 6.90 14.37 5.08
CA LEU A 52 7.70 13.24 5.59
C LEU A 52 8.96 12.96 4.75
N GLY A 53 8.97 13.40 3.49
CA GLY A 53 10.08 13.14 2.57
C GLY A 53 10.10 11.69 2.05
N PRO A 54 11.27 11.21 1.58
CA PRO A 54 11.38 9.90 0.93
C PRO A 54 11.56 8.71 1.89
N TRP A 55 11.89 8.96 3.15
CA TRP A 55 12.29 7.94 4.11
C TRP A 55 11.09 7.37 4.88
N VAL A 56 10.17 6.75 4.14
CA VAL A 56 8.97 6.12 4.68
C VAL A 56 8.97 4.62 4.37
N LEU A 57 8.40 3.83 5.28
CA LEU A 57 8.11 2.43 5.02
C LEU A 57 6.78 2.32 4.28
N LEU A 58 6.78 1.66 3.12
CA LEU A 58 5.56 1.39 2.36
C LEU A 58 5.06 -0.01 2.64
N GLY A 59 3.75 -0.17 2.59
CA GLY A 59 3.12 -1.48 2.60
C GLY A 59 1.78 -1.41 1.90
N ALA A 60 1.40 -2.51 1.28
CA ALA A 60 0.18 -2.59 0.49
C ALA A 60 -0.66 -3.81 0.91
N ILE A 61 -1.96 -3.75 0.63
CA ILE A 61 -2.86 -4.89 0.74
C ILE A 61 -3.50 -5.08 -0.62
N ALA A 62 -3.16 -6.15 -1.33
CA ALA A 62 -3.91 -6.56 -2.51
C ALA A 62 -5.23 -7.17 -2.05
N THR A 63 -6.36 -6.73 -2.59
CA THR A 63 -7.67 -7.23 -2.20
C THR A 63 -8.56 -7.45 -3.42
N THR A 64 -9.55 -8.35 -3.29
CA THR A 64 -10.61 -8.57 -4.29
C THR A 64 -11.87 -7.79 -3.97
N VAL A 65 -11.86 -6.95 -2.92
CA VAL A 65 -12.95 -6.01 -2.65
C VAL A 65 -13.04 -5.03 -3.82
N ASP A 66 -14.24 -4.81 -4.31
CA ASP A 66 -14.52 -3.75 -5.27
C ASP A 66 -14.48 -2.40 -4.54
N LEU A 67 -13.52 -1.56 -4.89
CA LEU A 67 -13.29 -0.26 -4.28
C LEU A 67 -13.60 0.84 -5.30
N PRO A 68 -14.23 1.94 -4.86
CA PRO A 68 -14.57 3.06 -5.74
C PRO A 68 -13.35 3.77 -6.32
#